data_AF-O93782-F1
#
_entry.id   AF-O93782-F1
#
_cell.length_a   1.000
_cell.length_b   1.000
_cell.length_c   1.000
_cell.angle_alpha   90.00
_cell.angle_beta   90.00
_cell.angle_gamma   90.00
#
_symmetry.space_group_name_H-M   'P 1'
#
loop_
_entity.id
_entity.type
_entity.pdbx_description
1 polymer ?
#
loop_
_entity_poly.entity_id
_entity_poly.type
_entity_poly.pdbx_seq_one_letter_code
_entity_poly.pdbx_strand_id
1 'polypeptide(L)'
;MRSSPLLPSDVVAALPVLALAADGKSTRYWDCCKPSCGWAKKAPVNQPVFSCNANFQRLTDFDAKSGCEPGGVAYSCADQTPWAVNDDFAFGFAATSIAGSNEAGWCCACYELTFTSGPVAGKKMVVQSTSTGGDLGSNHFDLNIPGGGVGIFDGCTPQFGGLPGQRYGGISSRNECDRFPDALKPGCYWRFDWFKNADNPSFSFRQVQCPAELVARTGCRRNDDGNFPAVQIPSSSTSSPVGQPTSTSTTSTSTTSSPPVQPTTPSGCTAERWAQCGGNGWSGCTTCVAGSTCTKINDWYHQCL
;
A
#
# COMPACT_ATOMS: atom_id res chain seq x y z
N MET A 1 64.71 1.45 10.09
CA MET A 1 63.34 1.54 9.55
C MET A 1 62.75 0.13 9.55
N ARG A 2 61.88 -0.20 10.52
CA ARG A 2 61.19 -1.50 10.60
C ARG A 2 59.78 -1.29 10.05
N SER A 3 59.44 -1.96 8.95
CA SER A 3 58.11 -1.96 8.37
C SER A 3 57.22 -2.97 9.09
N SER A 4 56.11 -2.50 9.66
CA SER A 4 55.03 -3.35 10.16
C SER A 4 54.09 -3.74 9.01
N PRO A 5 53.66 -5.00 8.88
CA PRO A 5 52.66 -5.38 7.89
C PRO A 5 51.25 -5.04 8.40
N LEU A 6 50.46 -4.39 7.54
CA LEU A 6 49.03 -4.14 7.74
C LEU A 6 48.26 -5.44 7.47
N LEU A 7 47.48 -5.90 8.45
CA LEU A 7 46.52 -6.99 8.28
C LEU A 7 45.32 -6.49 7.46
N PRO A 8 44.82 -7.29 6.49
CA PRO A 8 43.62 -6.94 5.75
C PRO A 8 42.38 -7.02 6.66
N SER A 9 41.57 -5.97 6.64
CA SER A 9 40.31 -5.90 7.35
C SER A 9 39.34 -6.95 6.81
N ASP A 10 38.91 -7.87 7.68
CA ASP A 10 37.86 -8.83 7.38
C ASP A 10 36.56 -8.12 7.03
N VAL A 11 36.10 -8.34 5.80
CA VAL A 11 34.76 -7.96 5.35
C VAL A 11 33.78 -8.92 6.03
N VAL A 12 33.15 -8.47 7.11
CA VAL A 12 32.03 -9.20 7.74
C VAL A 12 30.85 -9.13 6.77
N ALA A 13 30.61 -10.24 6.06
CA ALA A 13 29.38 -10.43 5.31
C ALA A 13 28.20 -10.43 6.29
N ALA A 14 27.32 -9.43 6.19
CA ALA A 14 26.08 -9.39 6.94
C ALA A 14 25.18 -10.54 6.45
N LEU A 15 24.99 -11.55 7.30
CA LEU A 15 24.00 -12.60 7.08
C LEU A 15 22.60 -11.94 7.06
N PRO A 16 21.71 -12.32 6.13
CA PRO A 16 20.35 -11.80 6.12
C PRO A 16 19.65 -12.25 7.40
N VAL A 17 19.16 -11.30 8.20
CA VAL A 17 18.27 -11.58 9.32
C VAL A 17 17.06 -12.31 8.73
N LEU A 18 16.87 -13.58 9.08
CA LEU A 18 15.63 -14.29 8.77
C LEU A 18 14.50 -13.51 9.45
N ALA A 19 13.68 -12.82 8.67
CA ALA A 19 12.45 -12.22 9.17
C ALA A 19 11.55 -13.36 9.68
N LEU A 20 11.50 -13.54 11.01
CA LEU A 20 10.67 -14.55 11.65
C LEU A 20 9.20 -14.23 11.39
N ALA A 21 8.49 -15.16 10.75
CA ALA A 21 7.05 -15.07 10.59
C ALA A 21 6.39 -15.26 11.97
N ALA A 22 5.38 -14.43 12.26
CA ALA A 22 4.58 -14.51 13.47
C ALA A 22 3.11 -14.74 13.11
N ASP A 23 2.33 -15.35 14.01
CA ASP A 23 0.89 -15.50 13.82
C ASP A 23 0.14 -14.24 14.28
N GLY A 24 -0.97 -13.99 13.61
CA GLY A 24 -1.86 -12.86 13.90
C GLY A 24 -3.33 -13.15 13.62
N LYS A 25 -4.16 -12.21 14.06
CA LYS A 25 -5.62 -12.22 13.87
C LYS A 25 -6.03 -11.00 13.06
N SER A 26 -7.08 -11.16 12.24
CA SER A 26 -7.66 -10.02 11.53
C SER A 26 -9.03 -9.65 12.07
N THR A 27 -9.37 -8.39 11.89
CA THR A 27 -10.75 -7.90 11.80
C THR A 27 -10.89 -7.06 10.52
N ARG A 28 -12.04 -6.42 10.36
CA ARG A 28 -12.33 -5.51 9.25
C ARG A 28 -12.98 -4.26 9.80
N TYR A 29 -12.60 -3.10 9.27
CA TYR A 29 -13.20 -1.83 9.66
C TYR A 29 -13.11 -0.78 8.56
N TRP A 30 -13.98 0.22 8.66
CA TRP A 30 -13.83 1.50 8.00
C TRP A 30 -14.67 2.53 8.77
N ASP A 31 -13.99 3.33 9.58
CA ASP A 31 -14.59 4.34 10.47
C ASP A 31 -14.54 5.77 9.91
N CYS A 32 -13.90 5.93 8.75
CA CYS A 32 -13.61 7.20 8.09
C CYS A 32 -12.66 8.14 8.86
N CYS A 33 -12.15 7.74 10.03
CA CYS A 33 -11.32 8.61 10.85
C CYS A 33 -9.98 8.92 10.17
N LYS A 34 -9.38 10.06 10.56
CA LYS A 34 -7.97 10.32 10.27
C LYS A 34 -7.12 9.15 10.80
N PRO A 35 -6.31 8.50 9.95
CA PRO A 35 -5.42 7.42 10.39
C PRO A 35 -4.41 7.90 11.43
N SER A 36 -4.10 7.09 12.45
CA SER A 36 -3.21 7.54 13.54
C SER A 36 -1.78 7.83 13.05
N CYS A 37 -1.29 7.13 12.02
CA CYS A 37 0.00 7.40 11.39
C CYS A 37 -0.04 8.61 10.43
N GLY A 38 -1.20 9.27 10.29
CA GLY A 38 -1.36 10.54 9.60
C GLY A 38 -1.00 11.77 10.45
N TRP A 39 -0.65 11.57 11.72
CA TRP A 39 -0.12 12.62 12.58
C TRP A 39 1.40 12.73 12.48
N ALA A 40 1.91 13.95 12.53
CA ALA A 40 3.35 14.20 12.57
C ALA A 40 4.02 13.53 13.78
N LYS A 41 5.28 13.14 13.62
CA LYS A 41 6.17 12.60 14.67
C LYS A 41 5.72 11.27 15.30
N LYS A 42 4.78 10.55 14.68
CA LYS A 42 4.39 9.19 15.12
C LYS A 42 5.45 8.13 14.87
N ALA A 43 6.23 8.27 13.79
CA ALA A 43 7.30 7.36 13.42
C ALA A 43 8.39 8.09 12.61
N PRO A 44 9.60 7.51 12.48
CA PRO A 44 10.64 8.01 11.59
C PRO A 44 10.31 7.71 10.12
N VAL A 45 9.59 8.64 9.48
CA VAL A 45 9.09 8.53 8.10
C VAL A 45 9.45 9.80 7.30
N ASN A 46 9.41 9.71 5.97
CA ASN A 46 9.58 10.86 5.08
C ASN A 46 8.48 11.93 5.28
N GLN A 47 7.24 11.50 5.48
CA GLN A 47 6.08 12.30 5.81
C GLN A 47 4.99 11.38 6.40
N PRO A 48 4.00 11.89 7.16
CA PRO A 48 2.89 11.08 7.66
C PRO A 48 1.98 10.56 6.54
N VAL A 49 1.10 9.63 6.89
CA VAL A 49 0.04 9.15 5.98
C VAL A 49 -0.88 10.31 5.61
N PHE A 50 -1.18 10.49 4.33
CA PHE A 50 -2.18 11.46 3.88
C PHE A 50 -3.55 11.18 4.51
N SER A 51 -4.18 12.24 5.00
CA SER A 51 -5.62 12.27 5.26
C SER A 51 -6.33 13.03 4.14
N CYS A 52 -7.64 12.90 4.06
CA CYS A 52 -8.46 13.56 3.04
C CYS A 52 -9.55 14.43 3.66
N ASN A 53 -10.05 15.41 2.92
CA ASN A 53 -11.27 16.12 3.28
C ASN A 53 -12.51 15.22 3.06
N ALA A 54 -13.70 15.76 3.35
CA ALA A 54 -14.96 15.04 3.21
C ALA A 54 -15.24 14.52 1.77
N ASN A 55 -14.61 15.11 0.76
CA ASN A 55 -14.74 14.74 -0.65
C ASN A 55 -13.59 13.85 -1.16
N PHE A 56 -12.84 13.21 -0.26
CA PHE A 56 -11.71 12.34 -0.58
C PHE A 56 -10.54 13.05 -1.29
N GLN A 57 -10.41 14.37 -1.14
CA GLN A 57 -9.26 15.11 -1.65
C GLN A 57 -8.18 15.18 -0.58
N ARG A 58 -6.94 14.83 -0.94
CA ARG A 58 -5.81 14.81 0.00
C ARG A 58 -5.59 16.18 0.65
N LEU A 59 -5.38 16.16 1.97
CA LEU A 59 -4.96 17.29 2.77
C LEU A 59 -3.43 17.30 2.84
N THR A 60 -2.83 18.48 2.67
CA THR A 60 -1.40 18.69 2.88
C THR A 60 -1.07 19.12 4.31
N ASP A 61 -2.07 19.54 5.07
CA ASP A 61 -1.96 19.84 6.50
C ASP A 61 -2.08 18.55 7.31
N PHE A 62 -0.94 18.03 7.75
CA PHE A 62 -0.86 16.83 8.59
C PHE A 62 -1.30 17.08 10.05
N ASP A 63 -1.47 18.33 10.47
CA ASP A 63 -1.97 18.69 11.80
C ASP A 63 -3.50 18.91 11.80
N ALA A 64 -4.15 18.84 10.63
CA ALA A 64 -5.60 18.92 10.50
C ALA A 64 -6.31 17.90 11.40
N LYS A 65 -7.27 18.38 12.20
CA LYS A 65 -7.98 17.59 13.21
C LYS A 65 -8.84 16.51 12.56
N SER A 66 -8.89 15.32 13.19
CA SER A 66 -9.68 14.18 12.71
C SER A 66 -11.17 14.51 12.67
N GLY A 67 -11.87 14.15 11.59
CA GLY A 67 -13.32 14.27 11.48
C GLY A 67 -14.10 13.40 12.48
N CYS A 68 -13.41 12.46 13.15
CA CYS A 68 -13.95 11.73 14.31
C CYS A 68 -13.89 12.51 15.62
N GLU A 69 -13.38 13.74 15.58
CA GLU A 69 -13.38 14.66 16.70
C GLU A 69 -14.19 15.92 16.35
N PRO A 70 -14.79 16.60 17.35
CA PRO A 70 -15.58 17.80 17.09
C PRO A 70 -14.80 18.88 16.32
N GLY A 71 -15.36 19.31 15.19
CA GLY A 71 -14.78 20.34 14.33
C GLY A 71 -13.61 19.90 13.45
N GLY A 72 -13.30 18.59 13.40
CA GLY A 72 -12.28 18.07 12.51
C GLY A 72 -12.72 17.94 11.06
N VAL A 73 -11.73 17.93 10.17
CA VAL A 73 -11.91 17.98 8.71
C VAL A 73 -11.09 16.91 7.98
N ALA A 74 -10.28 16.15 8.70
CA ALA A 74 -9.42 15.11 8.16
C ALA A 74 -10.01 13.72 8.36
N TYR A 75 -10.18 13.00 7.25
CA TYR A 75 -10.78 11.66 7.17
C TYR A 75 -9.81 10.70 6.48
N SER A 76 -10.11 9.41 6.49
CA SER A 76 -9.38 8.42 5.68
C SER A 76 -9.58 8.69 4.18
N CYS A 77 -8.52 8.51 3.40
CA CYS A 77 -8.59 8.66 1.94
C CYS A 77 -9.13 7.41 1.27
N ALA A 78 -10.01 7.56 0.28
CA ALA A 78 -10.60 6.43 -0.45
C ALA A 78 -9.60 5.65 -1.31
N ASP A 79 -8.43 6.22 -1.63
CA ASP A 79 -7.34 5.49 -2.28
C ASP A 79 -6.55 4.60 -1.30
N GLN A 80 -6.87 4.65 0.00
CA GLN A 80 -6.31 3.79 1.05
C GLN A 80 -7.24 2.60 1.37
N THR A 81 -7.84 2.02 0.32
CA THR A 81 -8.66 0.79 0.36
C THR A 81 -7.90 -0.39 -0.27
N PRO A 82 -8.27 -1.64 0.01
CA PRO A 82 -7.63 -2.81 -0.57
C PRO A 82 -8.01 -3.02 -2.04
N TRP A 83 -7.13 -3.73 -2.76
CA TRP A 83 -7.37 -4.16 -4.14
C TRP A 83 -6.64 -5.47 -4.44
N ALA A 84 -7.19 -6.25 -5.38
CA ALA A 84 -6.56 -7.47 -5.86
C ALA A 84 -5.52 -7.14 -6.94
N VAL A 85 -4.36 -7.80 -6.90
CA VAL A 85 -3.39 -7.82 -8.01
C VAL A 85 -3.70 -8.98 -8.95
N ASN A 86 -4.05 -10.13 -8.38
CA ASN A 86 -4.56 -11.32 -9.06
C ASN A 86 -5.41 -12.12 -8.06
N ASP A 87 -5.85 -13.31 -8.44
CA ASP A 87 -6.73 -14.13 -7.60
C ASP A 87 -6.12 -14.49 -6.25
N ASP A 88 -4.80 -14.59 -6.11
CA ASP A 88 -4.12 -15.08 -4.90
C ASP A 88 -3.31 -14.01 -4.15
N PHE A 89 -3.23 -12.80 -4.71
CA PHE A 89 -2.46 -11.71 -4.13
C PHE A 89 -3.23 -10.38 -4.13
N ALA A 90 -3.25 -9.70 -2.99
CA ALA A 90 -3.84 -8.38 -2.82
C ALA A 90 -2.90 -7.40 -2.11
N PHE A 91 -3.21 -6.11 -2.28
CA PHE A 91 -2.65 -5.03 -1.48
C PHE A 91 -3.73 -4.38 -0.63
N GLY A 92 -3.33 -3.72 0.45
CA GLY A 92 -4.24 -2.89 1.22
C GLY A 92 -3.59 -2.20 2.41
N PHE A 93 -4.42 -1.84 3.37
CA PHE A 93 -4.02 -1.06 4.54
C PHE A 93 -4.65 -1.67 5.79
N ALA A 94 -4.04 -1.45 6.93
CA ALA A 94 -4.55 -1.92 8.21
C ALA A 94 -4.26 -0.94 9.34
N ALA A 95 -5.11 -0.95 10.36
CA ALA A 95 -4.69 -0.56 11.70
C ALA A 95 -4.00 -1.76 12.38
N THR A 96 -2.87 -1.55 13.06
CA THR A 96 -2.10 -2.66 13.63
C THR A 96 -1.84 -2.50 15.13
N SER A 97 -1.72 -3.64 15.81
CA SER A 97 -1.20 -3.77 17.17
C SER A 97 -0.24 -4.96 17.19
N ILE A 98 1.06 -4.69 17.29
CA ILE A 98 2.11 -5.71 17.16
C ILE A 98 2.80 -5.92 18.50
N ALA A 99 2.90 -7.19 18.91
CA ALA A 99 3.50 -7.57 20.19
C ALA A 99 4.94 -7.04 20.30
N GLY A 100 5.25 -6.38 21.41
CA GLY A 100 6.59 -5.85 21.68
C GLY A 100 6.99 -4.63 20.84
N SER A 101 6.04 -4.02 20.12
CA SER A 101 6.26 -2.81 19.31
C SER A 101 5.33 -1.67 19.76
N ASN A 102 5.37 -0.55 19.04
CA ASN A 102 4.50 0.62 19.25
C ASN A 102 4.31 1.38 17.92
N GLU A 103 3.58 2.50 17.95
CA GLU A 103 3.34 3.32 16.74
C GLU A 103 4.62 3.72 16.02
N ALA A 104 5.70 4.04 16.75
CA ALA A 104 6.98 4.37 16.13
C ALA A 104 7.60 3.18 15.38
N GLY A 105 7.31 1.96 15.80
CA GLY A 105 7.76 0.72 15.17
C GLY A 105 6.92 0.30 13.97
N TRP A 106 5.58 0.40 14.04
CA TRP A 106 4.70 -0.10 12.97
C TRP A 106 4.17 0.97 12.02
N CYS A 107 4.12 2.26 12.39
CA CYS A 107 3.54 3.25 11.49
C CYS A 107 4.30 3.28 10.17
N CYS A 108 3.52 3.15 9.10
CA CYS A 108 3.93 3.06 7.71
C CYS A 108 4.80 1.86 7.34
N ALA A 109 4.99 0.90 8.25
CA ALA A 109 5.61 -0.38 7.94
C ALA A 109 4.67 -1.23 7.07
N CYS A 110 5.24 -2.10 6.25
CA CYS A 110 4.48 -3.06 5.46
C CYS A 110 4.67 -4.49 5.95
N TYR A 111 3.62 -5.28 5.83
CA TYR A 111 3.58 -6.66 6.27
C TYR A 111 2.98 -7.53 5.18
N GLU A 112 3.67 -8.62 4.82
CA GLU A 112 3.08 -9.68 3.99
C GLU A 112 2.34 -10.65 4.91
N LEU A 113 1.03 -10.73 4.71
CA LEU A 113 0.12 -11.65 5.38
C LEU A 113 -0.07 -12.88 4.49
N THR A 114 -0.02 -14.07 5.07
CA THR A 114 -0.49 -15.32 4.45
C THR A 114 -1.65 -15.84 5.29
N PHE A 115 -2.86 -15.81 4.74
CA PHE A 115 -4.04 -16.24 5.48
C PHE A 115 -3.99 -17.74 5.77
N THR A 116 -4.33 -18.13 7.00
CA THR A 116 -4.25 -19.50 7.50
C THR A 116 -5.62 -20.12 7.79
N SER A 117 -6.71 -19.36 7.67
CA SER A 117 -8.08 -19.85 7.84
C SER A 117 -9.09 -19.09 6.98
N GLY A 118 -10.33 -19.58 6.99
CA GLY A 118 -11.44 -19.02 6.21
C GLY A 118 -11.34 -19.32 4.71
N PRO A 119 -12.24 -18.76 3.90
CA PRO A 119 -12.30 -19.01 2.45
C PRO A 119 -11.13 -18.41 1.65
N VAL A 120 -10.25 -17.65 2.32
CA VAL A 120 -9.05 -17.04 1.74
C VAL A 120 -7.75 -17.70 2.21
N ALA A 121 -7.84 -18.82 2.94
CA ALA A 121 -6.65 -19.54 3.39
C ALA A 121 -5.71 -19.86 2.21
N GLY A 122 -4.41 -19.59 2.39
CA GLY A 122 -3.38 -19.70 1.36
C GLY A 122 -3.16 -18.45 0.51
N LYS A 123 -4.13 -17.53 0.45
CA LYS A 123 -3.95 -16.25 -0.25
C LYS A 123 -3.02 -15.33 0.52
N LYS A 124 -2.38 -14.43 -0.21
CA LYS A 124 -1.44 -13.45 0.33
C LYS A 124 -1.96 -12.04 0.19
N MET A 125 -1.67 -11.21 1.18
CA MET A 125 -2.00 -9.79 1.14
C MET A 125 -0.84 -9.00 1.73
N VAL A 126 -0.38 -7.96 1.04
CA VAL A 126 0.58 -7.02 1.63
C VAL A 126 -0.17 -5.78 2.07
N VAL A 127 0.00 -5.43 3.34
CA VAL A 127 -0.66 -4.27 3.95
C VAL A 127 0.35 -3.27 4.46
N GLN A 128 0.05 -1.99 4.30
CA GLN A 128 0.75 -0.93 5.02
C GLN A 128 -0.03 -0.58 6.29
N SER A 129 0.65 -0.51 7.43
CA SER A 129 0.05 -0.05 8.68
C SER A 129 -0.13 1.47 8.66
N THR A 130 -1.38 1.93 8.58
CA THR A 130 -1.71 3.37 8.54
C THR A 130 -2.30 3.87 9.86
N SER A 131 -2.74 2.98 10.74
CA SER A 131 -3.30 3.36 12.03
C SER A 131 -2.94 2.34 13.12
N THR A 132 -3.43 2.60 14.32
CA THR A 132 -3.33 1.71 15.48
C THR A 132 -4.73 1.34 15.94
N GLY A 133 -4.99 0.06 16.16
CA GLY A 133 -6.23 -0.36 16.82
C GLY A 133 -5.99 -0.50 18.32
N GLY A 134 -6.55 0.43 19.10
CA GLY A 134 -6.30 0.54 20.55
C GLY A 134 -6.98 -0.53 21.40
N ASP A 135 -7.91 -1.29 20.84
CA ASP A 135 -8.67 -2.39 21.45
C ASP A 135 -8.19 -3.78 20.99
N LEU A 136 -7.17 -3.82 20.14
CA LEU A 136 -6.75 -5.05 19.49
C LEU A 136 -5.72 -5.81 20.34
N GLY A 137 -5.88 -7.14 20.39
CA GLY A 137 -4.92 -8.02 21.05
C GLY A 137 -3.55 -8.03 20.36
N SER A 138 -2.60 -8.76 20.92
CA SER A 138 -1.27 -8.94 20.32
C SER A 138 -1.34 -9.47 18.89
N ASN A 139 -0.58 -8.86 17.97
CA ASN A 139 -0.46 -9.23 16.55
C ASN A 139 -1.79 -9.19 15.80
N HIS A 140 -2.54 -8.12 15.97
CA HIS A 140 -3.85 -7.95 15.35
C HIS A 140 -3.79 -6.89 14.26
N PHE A 141 -4.35 -7.21 13.10
CA PHE A 141 -4.48 -6.33 11.96
C PHE A 141 -5.96 -6.09 11.64
N ASP A 142 -6.44 -4.87 11.87
CA ASP A 142 -7.80 -4.48 11.48
C ASP A 142 -7.77 -3.93 10.05
N LEU A 143 -8.28 -4.71 9.10
CA LEU A 143 -8.12 -4.42 7.67
C LEU A 143 -9.06 -3.28 7.24
N ASN A 144 -8.52 -2.29 6.51
CA ASN A 144 -9.26 -1.10 6.04
C ASN A 144 -10.21 -1.44 4.89
N ILE A 145 -11.38 -1.99 5.20
CA ILE A 145 -12.36 -2.47 4.21
C ILE A 145 -13.61 -1.60 4.33
N PRO A 146 -13.93 -0.73 3.34
CA PRO A 146 -15.19 0.01 3.34
C PRO A 146 -16.38 -0.93 3.55
N GLY A 147 -17.19 -0.60 4.55
CA GLY A 147 -18.32 -1.44 4.94
C GLY A 147 -17.95 -2.61 5.84
N GLY A 148 -16.73 -2.65 6.40
CA GLY A 148 -16.32 -3.57 7.46
C GLY A 148 -16.88 -3.22 8.85
N GLY A 149 -17.51 -2.05 8.98
CA GLY A 149 -18.06 -1.53 10.24
C GLY A 149 -17.21 -0.36 10.76
N VAL A 150 -17.88 0.63 11.34
CA VAL A 150 -17.22 1.83 11.87
C VAL A 150 -16.58 1.57 13.23
N GLY A 151 -17.00 0.52 13.95
CA GLY A 151 -16.46 0.19 15.25
C GLY A 151 -16.77 1.25 16.31
N ILE A 152 -15.77 1.63 17.09
CA ILE A 152 -15.94 2.54 18.24
C ILE A 152 -16.31 3.95 17.77
N PHE A 153 -15.68 4.46 16.71
CA PHE A 153 -15.87 5.82 16.22
C PHE A 153 -16.66 5.79 14.91
N ASP A 154 -17.57 6.74 14.71
CA ASP A 154 -18.28 6.90 13.45
C ASP A 154 -17.94 8.26 12.85
N GLY A 155 -16.82 8.31 12.12
CA GLY A 155 -16.44 9.46 11.30
C GLY A 155 -17.19 9.52 9.97
N CYS A 156 -17.81 8.42 9.54
CA CYS A 156 -18.50 8.36 8.26
C CYS A 156 -19.80 9.16 8.29
N THR A 157 -20.50 9.17 9.43
CA THR A 157 -21.68 10.01 9.66
C THR A 157 -21.39 11.50 9.44
N PRO A 158 -20.41 12.13 10.12
CA PRO A 158 -20.06 13.52 9.87
C PRO A 158 -19.38 13.76 8.52
N GLN A 159 -18.75 12.76 7.89
CA GLN A 159 -18.11 12.94 6.58
C GLN A 159 -19.13 13.11 5.44
N PHE A 160 -20.09 12.19 5.33
CA PHE A 160 -21.00 12.12 4.19
C PHE A 160 -22.39 11.52 4.52
N GLY A 161 -22.75 11.44 5.80
CA GLY A 161 -24.06 10.93 6.24
C GLY A 161 -24.08 9.45 6.61
N GLY A 162 -22.91 8.80 6.71
CA GLY A 162 -22.77 7.44 7.24
C GLY A 162 -22.70 6.36 6.16
N LEU A 163 -22.29 5.16 6.58
CA LEU A 163 -22.29 3.95 5.76
C LEU A 163 -23.36 2.98 6.28
N PRO A 164 -24.00 2.18 5.41
CA PRO A 164 -24.89 1.12 5.86
C PRO A 164 -24.12 0.00 6.57
N GLY A 165 -24.85 -0.86 7.28
CA GLY A 165 -24.31 -2.05 7.95
C GLY A 165 -24.29 -1.95 9.47
N GLN A 166 -23.92 -3.05 10.11
CA GLN A 166 -23.77 -3.12 11.57
C GLN A 166 -22.55 -2.32 12.03
N ARG A 167 -22.61 -1.80 13.26
CA ARG A 167 -21.50 -1.04 13.86
C ARG A 167 -20.18 -1.82 13.81
N TYR A 168 -20.22 -3.10 14.14
CA TYR A 168 -19.10 -4.03 14.03
C TYR A 168 -19.43 -5.07 12.95
N GLY A 169 -18.51 -5.31 12.02
CA GLY A 169 -18.69 -6.25 10.90
C GLY A 169 -19.37 -5.64 9.68
N GLY A 170 -20.06 -4.50 9.82
CA GLY A 170 -20.59 -3.70 8.73
C GLY A 170 -21.68 -4.38 7.92
N ILE A 171 -21.64 -4.21 6.60
CA ILE A 171 -22.65 -4.79 5.69
C ILE A 171 -22.53 -6.32 5.63
N SER A 172 -23.61 -6.99 5.24
CA SER A 172 -23.69 -8.45 5.18
C SER A 172 -23.78 -8.99 3.75
N SER A 173 -24.01 -8.13 2.76
CA SER A 173 -24.20 -8.51 1.36
C SER A 173 -23.54 -7.55 0.37
N ARG A 174 -23.05 -8.11 -0.75
CA ARG A 174 -22.28 -7.37 -1.77
C ARG A 174 -23.05 -6.22 -2.40
N ASN A 175 -24.37 -6.37 -2.60
CA ASN A 175 -25.23 -5.35 -3.21
C ASN A 175 -25.41 -4.11 -2.31
N GLU A 176 -25.16 -4.20 -1.00
CA GLU A 176 -25.17 -3.03 -0.12
C GLU A 176 -24.05 -2.03 -0.48
N CYS A 177 -22.98 -2.48 -1.15
CA CYS A 177 -21.95 -1.61 -1.71
C CYS A 177 -22.51 -0.61 -2.73
N ASP A 178 -23.64 -0.88 -3.39
CA ASP A 178 -24.23 0.03 -4.38
C ASP A 178 -24.65 1.37 -3.76
N ARG A 179 -24.85 1.39 -2.44
CA ARG A 179 -25.23 2.56 -1.63
C ARG A 179 -24.04 3.38 -1.12
N PHE A 180 -22.81 2.95 -1.38
CA PHE A 180 -21.60 3.64 -0.91
C PHE A 180 -21.27 4.86 -1.79
N PRO A 181 -20.51 5.83 -1.29
CA PRO A 181 -19.83 6.80 -2.16
C PRO A 181 -19.00 6.07 -3.22
N ASP A 182 -19.02 6.56 -4.46
CA ASP A 182 -18.38 5.86 -5.60
C ASP A 182 -16.91 5.53 -5.36
N ALA A 183 -16.18 6.43 -4.68
CA ALA A 183 -14.77 6.23 -4.35
C ALA A 183 -14.52 5.03 -3.41
N LEU A 184 -15.51 4.63 -2.60
CA LEU A 184 -15.40 3.53 -1.64
C LEU A 184 -15.96 2.20 -2.18
N LYS A 185 -16.73 2.22 -3.27
CA LYS A 185 -17.32 1.02 -3.86
C LYS A 185 -16.30 -0.06 -4.23
N PRO A 186 -15.13 0.25 -4.85
CA PRO A 186 -14.15 -0.78 -5.20
C PRO A 186 -13.63 -1.57 -3.98
N GLY A 187 -13.26 -0.86 -2.91
CA GLY A 187 -12.83 -1.50 -1.66
C GLY A 187 -13.95 -2.29 -0.97
N CYS A 188 -15.19 -1.83 -1.08
CA CYS A 188 -16.37 -2.54 -0.60
C CYS A 188 -16.59 -3.86 -1.36
N TYR A 189 -16.58 -3.82 -2.70
CA TYR A 189 -16.73 -5.04 -3.51
C TYR A 189 -15.58 -6.02 -3.33
N TRP A 190 -14.35 -5.53 -3.16
CA TRP A 190 -13.17 -6.36 -2.88
C TRP A 190 -13.39 -7.32 -1.70
N ARG A 191 -14.11 -6.88 -0.66
CA ARG A 191 -14.48 -7.69 0.50
C ARG A 191 -15.22 -8.98 0.10
N PHE A 192 -16.16 -8.88 -0.83
CA PHE A 192 -16.98 -10.02 -1.25
C PHE A 192 -16.34 -10.79 -2.41
N ASP A 193 -15.55 -10.11 -3.22
CA ASP A 193 -14.99 -10.67 -4.46
C ASP A 193 -13.68 -11.42 -4.22
N TRP A 194 -12.61 -10.72 -3.85
CA TRP A 194 -11.30 -11.33 -3.63
C TRP A 194 -11.22 -11.95 -2.24
N PHE A 195 -11.70 -11.21 -1.24
CA PHE A 195 -11.64 -11.62 0.16
C PHE A 195 -12.74 -12.61 0.56
N LYS A 196 -13.62 -12.99 -0.38
CA LYS A 196 -14.67 -14.01 -0.24
C LYS A 196 -15.54 -13.84 1.02
N ASN A 197 -15.73 -12.60 1.47
CA ASN A 197 -16.39 -12.23 2.70
C ASN A 197 -15.89 -13.02 3.92
N ALA A 198 -14.59 -13.32 3.97
CA ALA A 198 -13.97 -14.04 5.09
C ALA A 198 -14.22 -13.30 6.40
N ASP A 199 -14.69 -14.04 7.41
CA ASP A 199 -14.96 -13.48 8.73
C ASP A 199 -13.74 -13.68 9.63
N ASN A 200 -12.97 -12.60 9.79
CA ASN A 200 -11.80 -12.53 10.68
C ASN A 200 -10.79 -13.68 10.50
N PRO A 201 -10.32 -13.95 9.26
CA PRO A 201 -9.35 -15.01 9.03
C PRO A 201 -8.04 -14.75 9.80
N SER A 202 -7.50 -15.80 10.41
CA SER A 202 -6.14 -15.79 10.95
C SER A 202 -5.11 -15.75 9.82
N PHE A 203 -3.89 -15.34 10.14
CA PHE A 203 -2.78 -15.32 9.20
C PHE A 203 -1.45 -15.49 9.92
N SER A 204 -0.42 -15.87 9.17
CA SER A 204 0.97 -15.58 9.54
C SER A 204 1.43 -14.32 8.82
N PHE A 205 2.33 -13.55 9.41
CA PHE A 205 2.84 -12.33 8.82
C PHE A 205 4.34 -12.16 9.04
N ARG A 206 4.96 -11.40 8.14
CA ARG A 206 6.34 -10.91 8.29
C ARG A 206 6.43 -9.47 7.82
N GLN A 207 7.29 -8.68 8.44
CA GLN A 207 7.58 -7.33 7.97
C GLN A 207 8.40 -7.40 6.68
N VAL A 208 8.06 -6.53 5.73
CA VAL A 208 8.63 -6.48 4.38
C VAL A 208 8.85 -5.03 3.99
N GLN A 209 9.73 -4.81 3.00
CA GLN A 209 9.86 -3.51 2.36
C GLN A 209 8.52 -3.14 1.70
N CYS A 210 8.07 -1.91 1.89
CA CYS A 210 6.82 -1.42 1.31
C CYS A 210 6.89 -1.34 -0.23
N PRO A 211 5.98 -2.04 -0.93
CA PRO A 211 5.75 -1.85 -2.36
C PRO A 211 5.43 -0.38 -2.70
N ALA A 212 5.90 0.08 -3.86
CA ALA A 212 5.73 1.46 -4.29
C ALA A 212 4.24 1.84 -4.45
N GLU A 213 3.39 0.87 -4.80
CA GLU A 213 1.95 1.04 -4.97
C GLU A 213 1.24 1.43 -3.66
N LEU A 214 1.70 0.90 -2.52
CA LEU A 214 1.17 1.28 -1.21
C LEU A 214 1.67 2.66 -0.79
N VAL A 215 2.97 2.92 -0.95
CA VAL A 215 3.58 4.21 -0.61
C VAL A 215 3.03 5.35 -1.47
N ALA A 216 2.72 5.11 -2.75
CA ALA A 216 2.14 6.13 -3.64
C ALA A 216 0.73 6.59 -3.18
N ARG A 217 -0.02 5.72 -2.50
CA ARG A 217 -1.36 6.02 -1.98
C ARG A 217 -1.31 6.79 -0.65
N THR A 218 -0.38 6.43 0.24
CA THR A 218 -0.28 7.07 1.57
C THR A 218 0.70 8.24 1.63
N GLY A 219 1.67 8.29 0.71
CA GLY A 219 2.82 9.18 0.76
C GLY A 219 3.85 8.83 1.85
N CYS A 220 3.56 7.86 2.70
CA CYS A 220 4.35 7.56 3.88
C CYS A 220 5.29 6.38 3.63
N ARG A 221 6.58 6.59 3.87
CA ARG A 221 7.64 5.58 3.80
C ARG A 221 8.53 5.70 5.02
N ARG A 222 8.80 4.58 5.68
CA ARG A 222 9.73 4.55 6.81
C ARG A 222 11.17 4.75 6.38
N ASN A 223 11.96 5.38 7.25
CA ASN A 223 13.39 5.57 7.02
C ASN A 223 14.16 4.23 7.05
N ASP A 224 13.65 3.24 7.78
CA ASP A 224 14.24 1.90 7.91
C ASP A 224 13.64 0.87 6.93
N ASP A 225 12.78 1.28 5.99
CA ASP A 225 12.07 0.38 5.07
C ASP A 225 13.01 -0.51 4.25
N GLY A 226 14.20 0.00 3.91
CA GLY A 226 15.24 -0.73 3.19
C GLY A 226 15.94 -1.84 3.99
N ASN A 227 15.66 -1.96 5.30
CA ASN A 227 16.23 -3.00 6.16
C ASN A 227 15.42 -4.31 6.14
N PHE A 228 14.25 -4.30 5.48
CA PHE A 228 13.33 -5.44 5.41
C PHE A 228 13.36 -6.11 4.03
N PRO A 229 13.05 -7.41 3.94
CA PRO A 229 13.07 -8.11 2.66
C PRO A 229 12.02 -7.56 1.69
N ALA A 230 12.36 -7.48 0.41
CA ALA A 230 11.41 -7.12 -0.64
C ALA A 230 10.33 -8.20 -0.82
N VAL A 231 9.11 -7.75 -1.11
CA VAL A 231 7.98 -8.64 -1.42
C VAL A 231 8.18 -9.25 -2.82
N GLN A 232 7.92 -10.55 -2.93
CA GLN A 232 7.76 -11.20 -4.23
C GLN A 232 6.33 -10.97 -4.72
N ILE A 233 6.12 -9.87 -5.45
CA ILE A 233 4.82 -9.56 -6.05
C ILE A 233 4.65 -10.50 -7.26
N PRO A 234 3.64 -11.37 -7.29
CA PRO A 234 3.44 -12.25 -8.44
C PRO A 234 3.11 -11.37 -9.64
N SER A 235 4.01 -11.32 -10.61
CA SER A 235 3.74 -10.68 -11.89
C SER A 235 2.55 -11.38 -12.53
N SER A 236 1.52 -10.64 -12.93
CA SER A 236 0.57 -11.11 -13.92
C SER A 236 1.39 -11.58 -15.13
N SER A 237 1.39 -12.88 -15.37
CA SER A 237 2.24 -13.55 -16.34
C SER A 237 2.21 -12.86 -17.71
N THR A 238 3.34 -12.31 -18.12
CA THR A 238 3.77 -12.37 -19.52
C THR A 238 5.13 -13.06 -19.54
N SER A 239 5.11 -14.39 -19.47
CA SER A 239 6.23 -15.19 -19.93
C SER A 239 6.17 -15.25 -21.46
N SER A 240 7.24 -14.85 -22.12
CA SER A 240 7.55 -15.31 -23.47
C SER A 240 9.00 -15.80 -23.49
N PRO A 241 9.27 -17.02 -23.98
CA PRO A 241 10.60 -17.58 -24.04
C PRO A 241 11.34 -17.19 -25.34
N VAL A 242 12.67 -17.36 -25.31
CA VAL A 242 13.62 -17.35 -26.46
C VAL A 242 14.01 -15.94 -26.93
N GLY A 243 15.28 -15.55 -27.07
CA GLY A 243 16.55 -16.27 -26.96
C GLY A 243 17.72 -15.28 -27.04
N GLN A 244 18.84 -15.71 -26.49
CA GLN A 244 20.17 -15.09 -26.55
C GLN A 244 20.57 -14.75 -28.00
N PRO A 245 21.37 -13.68 -28.20
CA PRO A 245 22.75 -13.98 -28.57
C PRO A 245 23.79 -13.17 -27.77
N THR A 246 24.91 -13.86 -27.58
CA THR A 246 26.20 -13.41 -27.08
C THR A 246 26.88 -12.48 -28.08
N SER A 247 27.48 -11.37 -27.63
CA SER A 247 28.80 -10.91 -28.12
C SER A 247 29.32 -9.67 -27.36
N THR A 248 30.39 -9.93 -26.60
CA THR A 248 31.69 -9.22 -26.58
C THR A 248 31.78 -7.72 -26.30
N SER A 249 32.48 -7.44 -25.19
CA SER A 249 33.08 -6.17 -24.75
C SER A 249 34.08 -5.58 -25.76
N THR A 250 34.05 -4.26 -25.97
CA THR A 250 35.27 -3.49 -26.24
C THR A 250 35.14 -2.06 -25.69
N THR A 251 36.10 -1.71 -24.83
CA THR A 251 36.33 -0.40 -24.22
C THR A 251 36.83 0.61 -25.26
N SER A 252 36.33 1.86 -25.22
CA SER A 252 37.12 3.02 -25.64
C SER A 252 36.59 4.32 -25.01
N THR A 253 37.52 5.02 -24.38
CA THR A 253 37.38 6.31 -23.71
C THR A 253 37.41 7.44 -24.73
N SER A 254 36.48 8.41 -24.66
CA SER A 254 36.77 9.80 -25.05
C SER A 254 35.75 10.79 -24.47
N THR A 255 36.30 11.92 -24.03
CA THR A 255 35.65 13.12 -23.47
C THR A 255 34.92 13.92 -24.56
N THR A 256 33.76 14.53 -24.28
CA THR A 256 33.53 15.99 -24.02
C THR A 256 32.06 16.39 -24.29
N SER A 257 31.51 17.21 -23.38
CA SER A 257 30.41 18.21 -23.50
C SER A 257 28.99 17.81 -23.96
N SER A 258 28.04 18.02 -23.03
CA SER A 258 26.58 17.86 -23.12
C SER A 258 25.82 18.87 -23.99
N PRO A 259 24.67 18.47 -24.55
CA PRO A 259 23.41 19.24 -24.54
C PRO A 259 22.24 18.45 -23.90
N PRO A 260 21.06 19.08 -23.62
CA PRO A 260 20.07 18.57 -22.68
C PRO A 260 19.22 17.42 -23.24
N VAL A 261 18.92 16.46 -22.35
CA VAL A 261 18.16 15.23 -22.61
C VAL A 261 16.67 15.54 -22.76
N GLN A 262 16.12 15.22 -23.93
CA GLN A 262 14.69 15.13 -24.20
C GLN A 262 14.20 13.72 -23.79
N PRO A 263 13.02 13.56 -23.16
CA PRO A 263 12.54 12.25 -22.74
C PRO A 263 12.13 11.41 -23.95
N THR A 264 12.84 10.32 -24.18
CA THR A 264 12.52 9.30 -25.19
C THR A 264 11.32 8.48 -24.71
N THR A 265 10.20 8.59 -25.43
CA THR A 265 9.01 7.78 -25.24
C THR A 265 9.27 6.36 -25.75
N PRO A 266 8.98 5.29 -24.99
CA PRO A 266 8.99 3.93 -25.54
C PRO A 266 7.83 3.79 -26.52
N SER A 267 8.12 3.76 -27.82
CA SER A 267 7.11 3.52 -28.85
C SER A 267 6.79 2.02 -28.91
N GLY A 268 5.51 1.67 -28.69
CA GLY A 268 5.00 0.31 -28.86
C GLY A 268 4.49 -0.41 -27.61
N CYS A 269 4.40 0.26 -26.46
CA CYS A 269 3.86 -0.36 -25.25
C CYS A 269 2.47 0.19 -24.89
N THR A 270 1.62 -0.70 -24.35
CA THR A 270 0.22 -0.42 -24.04
C THR A 270 -0.03 -0.65 -22.55
N ALA A 271 -0.62 0.32 -21.86
CA ALA A 271 -1.00 0.25 -20.45
C ALA A 271 -2.36 -0.45 -20.32
N GLU A 272 -2.44 -1.45 -19.45
CA GLU A 272 -3.68 -2.16 -19.12
C GLU A 272 -4.77 -1.23 -18.59
N ARG A 273 -6.04 -1.66 -18.64
CA ARG A 273 -7.13 -0.90 -18.03
C ARG A 273 -6.82 -0.75 -16.53
N TRP A 274 -7.00 0.46 -16.02
CA TRP A 274 -6.64 0.92 -14.67
C TRP A 274 -5.14 1.12 -14.40
N ALA A 275 -4.25 0.89 -15.36
CA ALA A 275 -2.83 1.19 -15.20
C ALA A 275 -2.52 2.68 -15.42
N GLN A 276 -1.36 3.12 -14.92
CA GLN A 276 -0.88 4.48 -15.15
C GLN A 276 -0.48 4.65 -16.62
N CYS A 277 -0.98 5.71 -17.25
CA CYS A 277 -0.75 6.03 -18.64
C CYS A 277 -0.15 7.44 -18.83
N GLY A 278 0.20 8.12 -17.75
CA GLY A 278 0.72 9.48 -17.81
C GLY A 278 0.87 10.13 -16.44
N GLY A 279 1.28 11.38 -16.48
CA GLY A 279 1.61 12.18 -15.30
C GLY A 279 3.02 12.75 -15.39
N ASN A 280 3.28 13.84 -14.68
CA ASN A 280 4.60 14.45 -14.57
C ASN A 280 5.63 13.41 -14.09
N GLY A 281 6.75 13.29 -14.81
CA GLY A 281 7.78 12.30 -14.52
C GLY A 281 7.48 10.86 -14.94
N TRP A 282 6.32 10.56 -15.55
CA TRP A 282 6.00 9.23 -16.06
C TRP A 282 6.83 8.89 -17.31
N SER A 283 7.53 7.76 -17.27
CA SER A 283 8.33 7.22 -18.38
C SER A 283 7.80 5.90 -18.95
N GLY A 284 6.66 5.41 -18.45
CA GLY A 284 6.03 4.18 -18.92
C GLY A 284 5.10 4.39 -20.11
N CYS A 285 4.24 3.40 -20.37
CA CYS A 285 3.33 3.43 -21.51
C CYS A 285 2.34 4.58 -21.41
N THR A 286 2.10 5.28 -22.52
CA THR A 286 1.16 6.40 -22.59
C THR A 286 -0.12 6.08 -23.36
N THR A 287 -0.14 4.92 -24.03
CA THR A 287 -1.30 4.42 -24.77
C THR A 287 -2.01 3.36 -23.94
N CYS A 288 -3.33 3.43 -23.81
CA CYS A 288 -4.13 2.44 -23.08
C CYS A 288 -4.59 1.28 -23.97
N VAL A 289 -4.83 0.12 -23.37
CA VAL A 289 -5.42 -1.04 -24.09
C VAL A 289 -6.74 -0.65 -24.74
N ALA A 290 -7.04 -1.31 -25.87
CA ALA A 290 -8.24 -1.03 -26.65
C ALA A 290 -9.50 -1.06 -25.78
N GLY A 291 -10.33 -0.02 -25.89
CA GLY A 291 -11.54 0.15 -25.08
C GLY A 291 -11.35 0.94 -23.78
N SER A 292 -10.15 1.48 -23.52
CA SER A 292 -9.91 2.40 -22.40
C SER A 292 -9.19 3.68 -22.84
N THR A 293 -9.39 4.77 -22.09
CA THR A 293 -8.83 6.10 -22.40
C THR A 293 -7.94 6.58 -21.27
N CYS A 294 -6.76 7.10 -21.63
CA CYS A 294 -5.85 7.69 -20.65
C CYS A 294 -6.45 8.98 -20.06
N THR A 295 -6.99 8.88 -18.85
CA THR A 295 -7.69 9.96 -18.17
C THR A 295 -6.80 10.56 -17.10
N LYS A 296 -6.59 11.88 -17.14
CA LYS A 296 -5.84 12.59 -16.11
C LYS A 296 -6.62 12.56 -14.79
N ILE A 297 -6.02 11.96 -13.76
CA ILE A 297 -6.56 11.98 -12.39
C ILE A 297 -5.95 13.16 -11.62
N ASN A 298 -4.64 13.37 -11.75
CA ASN A 298 -3.93 14.55 -11.26
C ASN A 298 -2.66 14.80 -12.10
N ASP A 299 -1.93 15.87 -11.80
CA ASP A 299 -0.73 16.28 -12.55
C ASP A 299 0.37 15.22 -12.61
N TRP A 300 0.42 14.29 -11.66
CA TRP A 300 1.46 13.25 -11.54
C TRP A 300 0.95 11.85 -11.91
N TYR A 301 -0.37 11.69 -12.14
CA TYR A 301 -0.98 10.39 -12.37
C TYR A 301 -2.18 10.48 -13.32
N HIS A 302 -2.05 9.85 -14.50
CA HIS A 302 -3.15 9.60 -15.43
C HIS A 302 -3.40 8.10 -15.50
N GLN A 303 -4.65 7.67 -15.62
CA GLN A 303 -5.05 6.27 -15.56
C GLN A 303 -5.87 5.86 -16.78
N CYS A 304 -5.68 4.64 -17.28
CA CYS A 304 -6.54 4.06 -18.30
C CYS A 304 -7.92 3.71 -17.73
N LEU A 305 -9.01 4.36 -18.17
CA LEU A 305 -10.39 4.10 -17.72
C LEU A 305 -11.27 3.57 -18.85
#